data_AF-A0A958WTD7-F1
#
_entry.id   AF-A0A958WTD7-F1
#
_cell.length_a   1.000
_cell.length_b   1.000
_cell.length_c   1.000
_cell.angle_alpha   90.00
_cell.angle_beta   90.00
_cell.angle_gamma   90.00
#
_symmetry.space_group_name_H-M   'P 1'
#
loop_
_entity.id
_entity.type
_entity.pdbx_description
1 polymer ?
#
loop_
_entity_poly.entity_id
_entity_poly.type
_entity_poly.pdbx_seq_one_letter_code
_entity_poly.pdbx_strand_id
1 'polypeptide(L)'
;MEIIDIVKQVLAKFASALPNLVGAIVIILLGLIISKIVAKTLEKVFSTIKIDRLGEKINETEFAQKSNLKIRLSVFLAKLVYYVLMLIFLMAATDVLGMPIVSEMVSDLISYLPRLLSALVLFVLGIYLAEFVKNIVLATCNALAIPSAKVIANFVFYLIFLTLTISALAQASIETSLITSNLTVILGGVLLAFAIGYGFASKDTMANFLASFYSKNKVKIGDVISIDGSTGKIIAMDSSSLTLQGDGKIIVIPLKKLTSEKVEIFSNERQIK
;
A
#
# COMPACT_ATOMS: atom_id res chain seq x y z
N MET A 1 0.53 -14.53 -71.54
CA MET A 1 0.34 -13.07 -71.30
C MET A 1 0.26 -12.78 -69.80
N GLU A 2 -0.48 -13.59 -69.02
CA GLU A 2 -0.62 -13.43 -67.55
C GLU A 2 0.68 -13.39 -66.73
N ILE A 3 1.68 -14.23 -67.02
CA ILE A 3 2.95 -14.25 -66.24
C ILE A 3 3.74 -12.94 -66.40
N ILE A 4 3.73 -12.35 -67.60
CA ILE A 4 4.44 -11.10 -67.88
C ILE A 4 3.78 -9.93 -67.13
N ASP A 5 2.45 -9.95 -67.00
CA ASP A 5 1.73 -8.93 -66.24
C ASP A 5 1.93 -9.08 -64.72
N ILE A 6 2.02 -10.32 -64.21
CA ILE A 6 2.39 -10.59 -62.82
C ILE A 6 3.81 -10.07 -62.54
N VAL A 7 4.78 -10.37 -63.42
CA VAL A 7 6.17 -9.91 -63.27
C VAL A 7 6.25 -8.39 -63.33
N LYS A 8 5.52 -7.74 -64.23
CA LYS A 8 5.44 -6.27 -64.30
C LYS A 8 4.79 -5.66 -63.06
N GLN A 9 3.74 -6.26 -62.50
CA GLN A 9 3.13 -5.79 -61.25
C GLN A 9 4.08 -5.93 -60.06
N VAL A 10 4.82 -7.03 -59.96
CA VAL A 10 5.81 -7.24 -58.90
C VAL A 10 6.97 -6.24 -59.03
N LEU A 11 7.49 -6.04 -60.24
CA LEU A 11 8.53 -5.04 -60.52
C LEU A 11 8.05 -3.61 -60.23
N ALA A 12 6.82 -3.27 -60.59
CA ALA A 12 6.24 -1.97 -60.29
C ALA A 12 6.10 -1.74 -58.78
N LYS A 13 5.64 -2.75 -58.02
CA LYS A 13 5.60 -2.71 -56.55
C LYS A 13 6.99 -2.54 -55.94
N PHE A 14 8.00 -3.24 -56.48
CA PHE A 14 9.39 -3.12 -56.05
C PHE A 14 9.99 -1.73 -56.33
N ALA A 15 9.75 -1.19 -57.53
CA ALA A 15 10.19 0.15 -57.91
C ALA A 15 9.52 1.24 -57.05
N SER A 16 8.24 1.06 -56.71
CA SER A 16 7.52 1.97 -55.80
C SER A 16 7.93 1.84 -54.33
N ALA A 17 8.55 0.72 -53.93
CA ALA A 17 9.04 0.52 -52.57
C ALA A 17 10.38 1.25 -52.31
N LEU A 18 11.16 1.55 -53.36
CA LEU A 18 12.45 2.22 -53.23
C LEU A 18 12.34 3.64 -52.64
N PRO A 19 11.45 4.53 -53.16
CA PRO A 19 11.24 5.85 -52.56
C PRO A 19 10.73 5.79 -51.12
N ASN A 20 9.81 4.85 -50.84
CA ASN A 20 9.25 4.65 -49.50
C ASN A 20 10.32 4.18 -48.50
N LEU A 21 11.23 3.30 -48.94
CA LEU A 21 12.35 2.84 -48.13
C LEU A 21 13.28 4.00 -47.76
N VAL A 22 13.61 4.87 -48.73
CA VAL A 22 14.42 6.07 -48.48
C VAL A 22 13.69 7.01 -47.52
N GLY A 23 12.39 7.24 -47.72
CA GLY A 23 11.56 8.06 -46.82
C GLY A 23 11.57 7.53 -45.38
N ALA A 24 11.38 6.23 -45.19
CA ALA A 24 11.39 5.59 -43.89
C ALA A 24 12.77 5.69 -43.19
N ILE A 25 13.86 5.51 -43.92
CA ILE A 25 15.22 5.70 -43.39
C ILE A 25 15.41 7.15 -42.93
N VAL A 26 15.00 8.13 -43.72
CA VAL A 26 15.07 9.55 -43.35
C VAL A 26 14.27 9.85 -42.09
N ILE A 27 13.05 9.31 -41.97
CA ILE A 27 12.20 9.46 -40.79
C ILE A 27 12.88 8.88 -39.54
N ILE A 28 13.47 7.70 -39.63
CA ILE A 28 14.18 7.08 -38.51
C ILE A 28 15.41 7.91 -38.12
N LEU A 29 16.21 8.36 -39.08
CA LEU A 29 17.39 9.18 -38.81
C LEU A 29 17.02 10.50 -38.12
N LEU A 30 15.99 11.19 -38.60
CA LEU A 30 15.46 12.39 -37.95
C LEU A 30 14.94 12.06 -36.54
N GLY A 31 14.24 10.93 -36.40
CA GLY A 31 13.71 10.48 -35.14
C GLY A 31 14.78 10.24 -34.07
N LEU A 32 15.90 9.63 -34.44
CA LEU A 32 17.04 9.42 -33.53
C LEU A 32 17.62 10.73 -33.01
N ILE A 33 17.74 11.73 -33.89
CA ILE A 33 18.29 13.05 -33.54
C ILE A 33 17.30 13.79 -32.62
N ILE A 34 16.03 13.91 -33.04
CA ILE A 34 14.99 14.63 -32.31
C ILE A 34 14.77 14.00 -30.94
N SER A 35 14.59 12.68 -30.87
CA SER A 35 14.36 11.96 -29.61
C SER A 35 15.49 12.19 -28.61
N LYS A 36 16.75 12.17 -29.07
CA LYS A 36 17.92 12.41 -28.21
C LYS A 36 17.97 13.83 -27.68
N ILE A 37 17.65 14.83 -28.51
CA ILE A 37 17.63 16.24 -28.09
C ILE A 37 16.52 16.46 -27.05
N VAL A 38 15.32 15.97 -27.32
CA VAL A 38 14.16 16.13 -26.42
C VAL A 38 14.43 15.43 -25.09
N ALA A 39 14.90 14.17 -25.11
CA ALA A 39 15.20 13.41 -23.91
C ALA A 39 16.27 14.10 -23.04
N LYS A 40 17.36 14.58 -23.64
CA LYS A 40 18.42 15.30 -22.91
C LYS A 40 17.92 16.62 -22.31
N THR A 41 16.99 17.29 -22.98
CA THR A 41 16.36 18.52 -22.48
C THR A 41 15.47 18.20 -21.28
N LEU A 42 14.63 17.16 -21.39
CA LEU A 42 13.76 16.71 -20.31
C LEU A 42 14.53 16.19 -19.10
N GLU A 43 15.64 15.49 -19.30
CA GLU A 43 16.52 15.07 -18.19
C GLU A 43 16.98 16.26 -17.35
N LYS A 44 17.40 17.36 -18.01
CA LYS A 44 17.77 18.60 -17.32
C LYS A 44 16.59 19.23 -16.60
N VAL A 45 15.41 19.25 -17.21
CA VAL A 45 14.20 19.79 -16.59
C VAL A 45 13.81 18.96 -15.35
N PHE A 46 13.75 17.63 -15.46
CA PHE A 46 13.39 16.73 -14.38
C PHE A 46 14.38 16.77 -13.20
N SER A 47 15.68 16.84 -13.49
CA SER A 47 16.71 17.02 -12.46
C SER A 47 16.64 18.39 -11.78
N THR A 48 16.29 19.46 -12.53
CA THR A 48 16.07 20.80 -11.96
C THR A 48 14.88 20.84 -11.01
N ILE A 49 13.79 20.13 -11.34
CA ILE A 49 12.58 20.02 -10.50
C ILE A 49 12.82 19.10 -9.28
N LYS A 50 14.00 18.48 -9.16
CA LYS A 50 14.37 17.57 -8.08
C LYS A 50 13.44 16.35 -7.97
N ILE A 51 12.95 15.85 -9.10
CA ILE A 51 12.18 14.58 -9.16
C ILE A 51 13.02 13.44 -8.57
N ASP A 52 14.34 13.51 -8.64
CA ASP A 52 15.26 12.54 -8.04
C ASP A 52 15.11 12.39 -6.52
N ARG A 53 14.56 13.39 -5.80
CA ARG A 53 14.21 13.25 -4.37
C ARG A 53 13.19 12.14 -4.12
N LEU A 54 12.31 11.90 -5.08
CA LEU A 54 11.36 10.79 -5.03
C LEU A 54 12.04 9.44 -5.31
N GLY A 55 13.24 9.42 -5.89
CA GLY A 55 14.06 8.21 -5.99
C GLY A 55 14.92 8.00 -4.75
N GLU A 56 15.43 9.08 -4.14
CA GLU A 56 16.31 9.04 -2.97
C GLU A 56 15.66 8.34 -1.77
N LYS A 57 14.42 8.68 -1.41
CA LYS A 57 13.76 8.00 -0.29
C LYS A 57 13.41 6.54 -0.62
N ILE A 58 13.27 6.16 -1.90
CA ILE A 58 13.17 4.74 -2.28
C ILE A 58 14.53 4.06 -2.04
N ASN A 59 15.63 4.72 -2.43
CA ASN A 59 16.99 4.23 -2.19
C ASN A 59 17.30 4.08 -0.69
N GLU A 60 16.65 4.87 0.18
CA GLU A 60 16.77 4.77 1.64
C GLU A 60 16.02 3.56 2.23
N THR A 61 15.07 2.95 1.51
CA THR A 61 14.36 1.77 1.99
C THR A 61 15.28 0.55 2.10
N GLU A 62 15.01 -0.33 3.09
CA GLU A 62 15.76 -1.59 3.26
C GLU A 62 15.76 -2.46 1.99
N PHE A 63 14.73 -2.34 1.15
CA PHE A 63 14.61 -3.04 -0.12
C PHE A 63 15.66 -2.57 -1.14
N ALA A 64 15.78 -1.26 -1.35
CA ALA A 64 16.71 -0.72 -2.34
C ALA A 64 18.17 -0.89 -1.91
N GLN A 65 18.49 -0.71 -0.63
CA GLN A 65 19.84 -0.87 -0.10
C GLN A 65 20.38 -2.31 -0.30
N LYS A 66 19.54 -3.33 -0.14
CA LYS A 66 19.93 -4.73 -0.38
C LYS A 66 20.16 -5.05 -1.86
N SER A 67 19.54 -4.30 -2.77
CA SER A 67 19.63 -4.52 -4.22
C SER A 67 20.80 -3.78 -4.90
N ASN A 68 21.51 -2.90 -4.17
CA ASN A 68 22.59 -2.04 -4.69
C ASN A 68 22.17 -1.15 -5.90
N LEU A 69 20.87 -0.90 -6.05
CA LEU A 69 20.31 -0.08 -7.12
C LEU A 69 20.21 1.38 -6.68
N LYS A 70 20.88 2.28 -7.41
CA LYS A 70 20.69 3.73 -7.27
C LYS A 70 19.65 4.20 -8.29
N ILE A 71 18.41 4.37 -7.84
CA ILE A 71 17.31 4.82 -8.68
C ILE A 71 17.43 6.35 -8.89
N ARG A 72 17.60 6.77 -10.16
CA ARG A 72 17.51 8.17 -10.60
C ARG A 72 16.30 8.33 -11.51
N LEU A 73 15.21 8.87 -10.98
CA LEU A 73 13.94 9.01 -11.70
C LEU A 73 14.08 9.93 -12.91
N SER A 74 14.87 11.00 -12.82
CA SER A 74 15.05 11.95 -13.93
C SER A 74 15.61 11.28 -15.18
N VAL A 75 16.68 10.49 -15.01
CA VAL A 75 17.32 9.73 -16.08
C VAL A 75 16.39 8.65 -16.63
N PHE A 76 15.65 7.96 -15.75
CA PHE A 76 14.70 6.93 -16.15
C PHE A 76 13.55 7.52 -16.99
N LEU A 77 12.92 8.60 -16.53
CA LEU A 77 11.84 9.29 -17.24
C LEU A 77 12.31 9.86 -18.58
N ALA A 78 13.51 10.46 -18.62
CA ALA A 78 14.09 10.97 -19.86
C ALA A 78 14.35 9.86 -20.89
N LYS A 79 14.89 8.71 -20.45
CA LYS A 79 15.05 7.53 -21.30
C LYS A 79 13.70 6.99 -21.78
N LEU A 80 12.68 6.98 -20.93
CA LEU A 80 11.35 6.54 -21.31
C LEU A 80 10.79 7.43 -22.43
N VAL A 81 10.91 8.76 -22.30
CA VAL A 81 10.50 9.71 -23.35
C VAL A 81 11.29 9.50 -24.65
N TYR A 82 12.59 9.23 -24.55
CA TYR A 82 13.41 8.87 -25.73
C TYR A 82 12.82 7.67 -26.48
N TYR A 83 12.47 6.59 -25.77
CA TYR A 83 11.89 5.40 -26.39
C TYR A 83 10.48 5.66 -26.95
N VAL A 84 9.65 6.47 -26.28
CA VAL A 84 8.32 6.85 -26.82
C VAL A 84 8.46 7.55 -28.16
N LEU A 85 9.31 8.57 -28.21
CA LEU A 85 9.52 9.34 -29.43
C LEU A 85 10.07 8.43 -30.53
N MET A 86 11.01 7.54 -30.20
CA MET A 86 11.53 6.58 -31.17
C MET A 86 10.44 5.64 -31.70
N LEU A 87 9.51 5.19 -30.87
CA LEU A 87 8.35 4.41 -31.32
C LEU A 87 7.42 5.22 -32.23
N ILE A 88 7.19 6.51 -31.94
CA ILE A 88 6.39 7.39 -32.82
C ILE A 88 7.04 7.53 -34.20
N PHE A 89 8.36 7.75 -34.25
CA PHE A 89 9.09 7.81 -35.52
C PHE A 89 9.14 6.45 -36.23
N LEU A 90 9.22 5.35 -35.48
CA LEU A 90 9.15 3.99 -36.03
C LEU A 90 7.78 3.73 -36.68
N MET A 91 6.69 4.11 -36.00
CA MET A 91 5.32 4.03 -36.55
C MET A 91 5.19 4.82 -37.85
N ALA A 92 5.67 6.08 -37.87
CA ALA A 92 5.64 6.90 -39.07
C ALA A 92 6.47 6.29 -40.22
N ALA A 93 7.61 5.66 -39.90
CA ALA A 93 8.44 4.97 -40.89
C ALA A 93 7.75 3.71 -41.43
N THR A 94 7.06 2.93 -40.59
CA THR A 94 6.33 1.73 -41.01
C THR A 94 5.07 2.07 -41.81
N ASP A 95 4.43 3.21 -41.53
CA ASP A 95 3.33 3.75 -42.34
C ASP A 95 3.79 4.10 -43.75
N VAL A 96 4.93 4.79 -43.87
CA VAL A 96 5.53 5.12 -45.19
C VAL A 96 5.95 3.86 -45.94
N LEU A 97 6.44 2.83 -45.24
CA LEU A 97 6.76 1.53 -45.85
C LEU A 97 5.52 0.75 -46.29
N GLY A 98 4.31 1.17 -45.91
CA GLY A 98 3.07 0.45 -46.20
C GLY A 98 2.92 -0.82 -45.38
N MET A 99 3.38 -0.82 -44.13
CA MET A 99 3.31 -1.95 -43.19
C MET A 99 2.27 -1.70 -42.07
N PRO A 100 0.95 -1.69 -42.39
CA PRO A 100 -0.08 -1.27 -41.44
C PRO A 100 -0.15 -2.15 -40.19
N ILE A 101 0.07 -3.46 -40.32
CA ILE A 101 0.12 -4.39 -39.17
C ILE A 101 1.23 -4.00 -38.19
N VAL A 102 2.40 -3.62 -38.71
CA VAL A 102 3.55 -3.24 -37.87
C VAL A 102 3.26 -1.90 -37.19
N SER A 103 2.71 -0.93 -37.92
CA SER A 103 2.30 0.36 -37.37
C SER A 103 1.27 0.22 -36.26
N GLU A 104 0.29 -0.67 -36.41
CA GLU A 104 -0.73 -0.96 -35.40
C GLU A 104 -0.09 -1.57 -34.14
N MET A 105 0.81 -2.55 -34.29
CA MET A 105 1.55 -3.11 -33.14
C MET A 105 2.38 -2.04 -32.42
N VAL A 106 3.02 -1.13 -33.14
CA VAL A 106 3.78 -0.02 -32.53
C VAL A 106 2.84 0.97 -31.82
N SER A 107 1.68 1.27 -32.41
CA SER A 107 0.64 2.11 -31.80
C SER A 107 0.11 1.52 -30.49
N ASP A 108 -0.09 0.20 -30.44
CA ASP A 108 -0.50 -0.51 -29.22
C ASP A 108 0.57 -0.40 -28.13
N LEU A 109 1.86 -0.53 -28.49
CA LEU A 109 2.98 -0.33 -27.56
C LEU A 109 3.02 1.11 -27.00
N ILE A 110 2.78 2.11 -27.85
CA ILE A 110 2.68 3.51 -27.41
C ILE A 110 1.49 3.69 -26.47
N SER A 111 0.34 3.09 -26.78
CA SER A 111 -0.89 3.17 -25.97
C SER A 111 -0.79 2.45 -24.63
N TYR A 112 0.07 1.43 -24.53
CA TYR A 112 0.39 0.75 -23.27
C TYR A 112 1.23 1.61 -22.32
N LEU A 113 2.07 2.50 -22.86
CA LEU A 113 3.03 3.27 -22.07
C LEU A 113 2.42 4.19 -21.00
N PRO A 114 1.33 4.94 -21.26
CA PRO A 114 0.63 5.69 -20.22
C PRO A 114 0.16 4.82 -19.04
N ARG A 115 -0.28 3.59 -19.32
CA ARG A 115 -0.70 2.64 -18.28
C ARG A 115 0.49 2.20 -17.43
N LEU A 116 1.60 1.85 -18.09
CA LEU A 116 2.85 1.49 -17.42
C LEU A 116 3.43 2.64 -16.58
N LEU A 117 3.35 3.87 -17.07
CA LEU A 117 3.72 5.07 -16.29
C LEU A 117 2.83 5.24 -15.06
N SER A 118 1.52 5.09 -15.22
CA SER A 118 0.58 5.20 -14.11
C SER A 118 0.83 4.14 -13.04
N ALA A 119 1.09 2.90 -13.46
CA ALA A 119 1.49 1.80 -12.58
C ALA A 119 2.78 2.09 -11.81
N LEU A 120 3.80 2.66 -12.48
CA LEU A 120 5.06 3.03 -11.85
C LEU A 120 4.84 4.15 -10.81
N VAL A 121 4.04 5.16 -11.15
CA VAL A 121 3.68 6.23 -10.20
C VAL A 121 2.95 5.65 -9.00
N LEU A 122 1.96 4.78 -9.21
CA LEU A 122 1.23 4.11 -8.12
C LEU A 122 2.16 3.28 -7.25
N PHE A 123 3.09 2.52 -7.84
CA PHE A 123 4.06 1.73 -7.10
C PHE A 123 4.97 2.61 -6.23
N VAL A 124 5.53 3.67 -6.79
CA VAL A 124 6.39 4.62 -6.08
C VAL A 124 5.63 5.30 -4.95
N LEU A 125 4.46 5.91 -5.24
CA LEU A 125 3.62 6.53 -4.23
C LEU A 125 3.15 5.52 -3.17
N GLY A 126 2.96 4.27 -3.57
CA GLY A 126 2.54 3.21 -2.68
C GLY A 126 3.60 2.83 -1.65
N ILE A 127 4.89 2.81 -2.03
CA ILE A 127 5.99 2.65 -1.07
C ILE A 127 5.98 3.79 -0.05
N TYR A 128 5.80 5.03 -0.51
CA TYR A 128 5.71 6.19 0.39
C TYR A 128 4.55 6.09 1.36
N LEU A 129 3.38 5.69 0.86
CA LEU A 129 2.19 5.53 1.67
C LEU A 129 2.37 4.41 2.70
N ALA A 130 2.93 3.27 2.30
CA ALA A 130 3.21 2.15 3.20
C ALA A 130 4.17 2.56 4.33
N GLU A 131 5.27 3.25 4.01
CA GLU A 131 6.24 3.70 5.01
C GLU A 131 5.65 4.79 5.93
N PHE A 132 4.83 5.69 5.38
CA PHE A 132 4.10 6.69 6.18
C PHE A 132 3.19 6.03 7.20
N VAL A 133 2.38 5.05 6.78
CA VAL A 133 1.47 4.32 7.69
C VAL A 133 2.26 3.50 8.71
N LYS A 134 3.35 2.85 8.32
CA LYS A 134 4.25 2.13 9.23
C LYS A 134 4.76 3.04 10.35
N ASN A 135 5.19 4.26 10.01
CA ASN A 135 5.71 5.22 11.00
C ASN A 135 4.62 5.69 11.97
N ILE A 136 3.39 5.91 11.49
CA ILE A 136 2.25 6.20 12.36
C ILE A 136 1.98 5.05 13.33
N VAL A 137 1.95 3.80 12.82
CA VAL A 137 1.71 2.61 13.64
C VAL A 137 2.83 2.43 14.68
N LEU A 138 4.09 2.59 14.26
CA LEU A 138 5.25 2.48 15.15
C LEU A 138 5.20 3.52 16.28
N ALA A 139 4.92 4.78 15.94
CA ALA A 139 4.81 5.86 16.91
C ALA A 139 3.67 5.61 17.91
N THR A 140 2.51 5.14 17.40
CA THR A 140 1.34 4.83 18.23
C THR A 140 1.62 3.66 19.18
N CYS A 141 2.22 2.57 18.69
CA CYS A 141 2.56 1.41 19.52
C CYS A 141 3.61 1.75 20.59
N ASN A 142 4.61 2.58 20.25
CA ASN A 142 5.61 3.05 21.22
C ASN A 142 4.97 3.94 22.30
N ALA A 143 4.04 4.83 21.93
CA ALA A 143 3.32 5.67 22.89
C ALA A 143 2.47 4.85 23.88
N LEU A 144 1.99 3.69 23.44
CA LEU A 144 1.24 2.73 24.26
C LEU A 144 2.12 1.70 24.98
N ALA A 145 3.46 1.86 24.92
CA ALA A 145 4.43 0.94 25.50
C ALA A 145 4.24 -0.53 25.07
N ILE A 146 3.80 -0.76 23.82
CA ILE A 146 3.62 -2.12 23.27
C ILE A 146 5.01 -2.71 22.94
N PRO A 147 5.43 -3.81 23.59
CA PRO A 147 6.78 -4.38 23.38
C PRO A 147 7.08 -4.78 21.93
N SER A 148 6.04 -5.14 21.18
CA SER A 148 6.14 -5.63 19.79
C SER A 148 5.90 -4.55 18.72
N ALA A 149 6.03 -3.27 19.06
CA ALA A 149 5.73 -2.14 18.18
C ALA A 149 6.36 -2.26 16.77
N LYS A 150 7.66 -2.60 16.71
CA LYS A 150 8.40 -2.74 15.43
C LYS A 150 7.87 -3.88 14.57
N VAL A 151 7.49 -5.00 15.18
CA VAL A 151 6.96 -6.18 14.46
C VAL A 151 5.60 -5.83 13.84
N ILE A 152 4.72 -5.19 14.61
CA ILE A 152 3.39 -4.78 14.15
C ILE A 152 3.51 -3.78 13.00
N ALA A 153 4.36 -2.75 13.17
CA ALA A 153 4.56 -1.73 12.14
C ALA A 153 5.10 -2.34 10.83
N ASN A 154 6.08 -3.25 10.91
CA ASN A 154 6.61 -3.94 9.74
C ASN A 154 5.58 -4.85 9.08
N PHE A 155 4.75 -5.56 9.86
CA PHE A 155 3.67 -6.37 9.32
C PHE A 155 2.68 -5.53 8.52
N VAL A 156 2.26 -4.38 9.08
CA VAL A 156 1.38 -3.43 8.39
C VAL A 156 2.03 -2.88 7.11
N PHE A 157 3.32 -2.54 7.17
CA PHE A 157 4.07 -2.11 6.00
C PHE A 157 4.02 -3.13 4.87
N TYR A 158 4.37 -4.39 5.15
CA TYR A 158 4.41 -5.43 4.12
C TYR A 158 3.02 -5.75 3.56
N LEU A 159 1.98 -5.70 4.40
CA LEU A 159 0.59 -5.87 3.95
C LEU A 159 0.22 -4.77 2.94
N ILE A 160 0.40 -3.50 3.30
CA ILE A 160 0.07 -2.36 2.44
C ILE A 160 0.93 -2.36 1.18
N PHE A 161 2.23 -2.56 1.32
CA PHE A 161 3.17 -2.62 0.21
C PHE A 161 2.80 -3.72 -0.79
N LEU A 162 2.44 -4.92 -0.31
CA LEU A 162 2.02 -6.02 -1.17
C LEU A 162 0.74 -5.68 -1.94
N THR A 163 -0.28 -5.13 -1.27
CA THR A 163 -1.54 -4.72 -1.92
C THR A 163 -1.30 -3.63 -2.98
N LEU A 164 -0.46 -2.64 -2.69
CA LEU A 164 -0.15 -1.57 -3.63
C LEU A 164 0.71 -2.06 -4.80
N THR A 165 1.59 -3.02 -4.57
CA THR A 165 2.35 -3.68 -5.64
C THR A 165 1.42 -4.43 -6.59
N ILE A 166 0.47 -5.21 -6.06
CA ILE A 166 -0.53 -5.92 -6.88
C ILE A 166 -1.40 -4.92 -7.65
N SER A 167 -1.81 -3.83 -7.01
CA SER A 167 -2.58 -2.76 -7.66
C SER A 167 -1.80 -2.09 -8.79
N ALA A 168 -0.50 -1.87 -8.62
CA ALA A 168 0.37 -1.34 -9.66
C ALA A 168 0.49 -2.33 -10.84
N LEU A 169 0.66 -3.62 -10.57
CA LEU A 169 0.67 -4.66 -11.61
C LEU A 169 -0.65 -4.69 -12.39
N ALA A 170 -1.80 -4.60 -11.70
CA ALA A 170 -3.11 -4.50 -12.34
C ALA A 170 -3.20 -3.27 -13.26
N GLN A 171 -2.70 -2.12 -12.81
CA GLN A 171 -2.65 -0.90 -13.61
C GLN A 171 -1.72 -1.02 -14.84
N ALA A 172 -0.68 -1.85 -14.74
CA ALA A 172 0.18 -2.23 -15.86
C ALA A 172 -0.46 -3.27 -16.80
N SER A 173 -1.78 -3.52 -16.69
CA SER A 173 -2.51 -4.54 -17.47
C SER A 173 -1.94 -5.96 -17.33
N ILE A 174 -1.27 -6.25 -16.21
CA ILE A 174 -0.85 -7.59 -15.85
C ILE A 174 -2.04 -8.28 -15.18
N GLU A 175 -2.34 -9.51 -15.60
CA GLU A 175 -3.42 -10.31 -15.03
C GLU A 175 -3.10 -10.67 -13.57
N THR A 176 -3.78 -10.01 -12.63
CA THR A 176 -3.54 -10.15 -11.18
C THR A 176 -4.70 -10.80 -10.43
N SER A 177 -5.73 -11.25 -11.14
CA SER A 177 -6.93 -11.86 -10.54
C SER A 177 -6.59 -13.07 -9.68
N LEU A 178 -5.76 -13.98 -10.18
CA LEU A 178 -5.30 -15.16 -9.44
C LEU A 178 -4.52 -14.80 -8.18
N ILE A 179 -3.63 -13.80 -8.27
CA ILE A 179 -2.83 -13.33 -7.13
C ILE A 179 -3.75 -12.71 -6.07
N THR A 180 -4.64 -11.82 -6.49
CA THR A 180 -5.57 -11.10 -5.59
C THR A 180 -6.54 -12.05 -4.91
N SER A 181 -7.10 -13.01 -5.66
CA SER A 181 -8.04 -14.01 -5.13
C SER A 181 -7.38 -14.88 -4.05
N ASN A 182 -6.22 -15.48 -4.37
CA ASN A 182 -5.50 -16.32 -3.41
C ASN A 182 -5.02 -15.52 -2.19
N LEU A 183 -4.52 -14.30 -2.39
CA LEU A 183 -4.10 -13.44 -1.28
C LEU A 183 -5.27 -13.08 -0.37
N THR A 184 -6.44 -12.77 -0.94
CA THR A 184 -7.66 -12.46 -0.17
C THR A 184 -8.10 -13.65 0.67
N VAL A 185 -8.04 -14.87 0.13
CA VAL A 185 -8.35 -16.10 0.88
C VAL A 185 -7.36 -16.32 2.02
N ILE A 186 -6.05 -16.16 1.76
CA ILE A 186 -5.00 -16.34 2.78
C ILE A 186 -5.14 -15.30 3.89
N LEU A 187 -5.19 -14.01 3.53
CA LEU A 187 -5.34 -12.92 4.49
C LEU A 187 -6.67 -13.01 5.24
N GLY A 188 -7.76 -13.33 4.55
CA GLY A 188 -9.06 -13.55 5.15
C GLY A 188 -9.03 -14.68 6.18
N GLY A 189 -8.38 -15.80 5.87
CA GLY A 189 -8.19 -16.92 6.80
C GLY A 189 -7.37 -16.53 8.03
N VAL A 190 -6.23 -15.84 7.84
CA VAL A 190 -5.37 -15.37 8.95
C VAL A 190 -6.11 -14.37 9.83
N LEU A 191 -6.79 -13.39 9.23
CA LEU A 191 -7.56 -12.38 9.95
C LEU A 191 -8.73 -13.00 10.71
N LEU A 192 -9.42 -13.98 10.13
CA LEU A 192 -10.50 -14.70 10.79
C LEU A 192 -9.98 -15.52 11.97
N ALA A 193 -8.88 -16.25 11.81
CA ALA A 193 -8.25 -17.00 12.89
C ALA A 193 -7.80 -16.06 14.02
N PHE A 194 -7.19 -14.92 13.68
CA PHE A 194 -6.80 -13.90 14.64
C PHE A 194 -8.00 -13.28 15.34
N ALA A 195 -9.05 -12.91 14.61
CA ALA A 195 -10.26 -12.31 15.17
C ALA A 195 -10.96 -13.24 16.17
N ILE A 196 -11.08 -14.53 15.85
CA ILE A 196 -11.65 -15.52 16.76
C ILE A 196 -10.74 -15.75 17.97
N GLY A 197 -9.45 -16.00 17.75
CA GLY A 197 -8.49 -16.27 18.82
C GLY A 197 -8.35 -15.09 19.79
N TYR A 198 -8.16 -13.88 19.27
CA TYR A 198 -8.09 -12.66 20.08
C TYR A 198 -9.43 -12.33 20.72
N GLY A 199 -10.55 -12.52 20.02
CA GLY A 199 -11.89 -12.29 20.54
C GLY A 199 -12.18 -13.14 21.79
N PHE A 200 -11.79 -14.42 21.77
CA PHE A 200 -11.88 -15.28 22.95
C PHE A 200 -10.88 -14.88 24.04
N ALA A 201 -9.62 -14.61 23.68
CA ALA A 201 -8.57 -14.27 24.65
C ALA A 201 -8.83 -12.93 25.38
N SER A 202 -9.44 -11.95 24.71
CA SER A 202 -9.71 -10.61 25.25
C SER A 202 -11.05 -10.47 25.97
N LYS A 203 -11.90 -11.51 25.95
CA LYS A 203 -13.27 -11.49 26.50
C LYS A 203 -13.32 -10.97 27.93
N ASP A 204 -12.47 -11.49 28.82
CA ASP A 204 -12.47 -11.11 30.23
C ASP A 204 -11.96 -9.69 30.47
N THR A 205 -10.90 -9.30 29.76
CA THR A 205 -10.35 -7.95 29.82
C THR A 205 -11.38 -6.93 29.36
N MET A 206 -12.04 -7.19 28.22
CA MET A 206 -13.08 -6.32 27.68
C MET A 206 -14.29 -6.22 28.63
N ALA A 207 -14.68 -7.32 29.28
CA ALA A 207 -15.73 -7.33 30.29
C ALA A 207 -15.39 -6.41 31.49
N ASN A 208 -14.13 -6.41 31.95
CA ASN A 208 -13.69 -5.51 33.01
C ASN A 208 -13.73 -4.03 32.59
N PHE A 209 -13.27 -3.70 31.38
CA PHE A 209 -13.32 -2.32 30.86
C PHE A 209 -14.76 -1.80 30.71
N LEU A 210 -15.66 -2.63 30.17
CA LEU A 210 -17.08 -2.29 30.06
C LEU A 210 -17.70 -2.11 31.46
N ALA A 211 -17.39 -3.00 32.39
CA ALA A 211 -17.86 -2.87 33.77
C ALA A 211 -17.37 -1.58 34.43
N SER A 212 -16.13 -1.14 34.19
CA SER A 212 -15.63 0.16 34.67
C SER A 212 -16.50 1.32 34.19
N PHE A 213 -16.88 1.33 32.90
CA PHE A 213 -17.73 2.37 32.32
C PHE A 213 -19.14 2.37 32.93
N TYR A 214 -19.76 1.20 33.09
CA TYR A 214 -21.13 1.08 33.60
C TYR A 214 -21.25 1.19 35.14
N SER A 215 -20.18 0.92 35.88
CA SER A 215 -20.20 0.92 37.35
C SER A 215 -19.86 2.28 37.97
N LYS A 216 -19.38 3.23 37.16
CA LYS A 216 -18.86 4.55 37.58
C LYS A 216 -19.80 5.38 38.46
N ASN A 217 -21.12 5.16 38.32
CA ASN A 217 -22.15 5.86 39.10
C ASN A 217 -22.76 5.02 40.24
N LYS A 218 -22.45 3.72 40.32
CA LYS A 218 -23.06 2.80 41.29
C LYS A 218 -22.25 2.73 42.59
N VAL A 219 -20.93 2.67 42.47
CA VAL A 219 -19.97 2.56 43.59
C VAL A 219 -18.90 3.63 43.47
N LYS A 220 -18.49 4.21 44.60
CA LYS A 220 -17.50 5.28 44.70
C LYS A 220 -16.39 4.89 45.66
N ILE A 221 -15.20 5.46 45.44
CA ILE A 221 -14.11 5.36 46.40
C ILE A 221 -14.60 5.88 47.76
N GLY A 222 -14.37 5.09 48.80
CA GLY A 222 -14.86 5.36 50.15
C GLY A 222 -16.12 4.59 50.56
N ASP A 223 -16.91 4.06 49.61
CA ASP A 223 -18.04 3.18 49.93
C ASP A 223 -17.53 1.89 50.59
N VAL A 224 -18.27 1.39 51.59
CA VAL A 224 -18.08 0.03 52.11
C VAL A 224 -18.98 -0.90 51.32
N ILE A 225 -18.40 -1.91 50.69
CA ILE A 225 -19.16 -2.86 49.88
C ILE A 225 -18.85 -4.30 50.29
N SER A 226 -19.82 -5.19 50.07
CA SER A 226 -19.63 -6.64 50.09
C SER A 226 -19.91 -7.21 48.71
N ILE A 227 -18.94 -7.97 48.19
CA ILE A 227 -19.02 -8.66 46.91
C ILE A 227 -18.19 -9.94 46.98
N ASP A 228 -18.74 -11.04 46.47
CA ASP A 228 -18.10 -12.36 46.49
C ASP A 228 -17.59 -12.79 47.88
N GLY A 229 -18.38 -12.53 48.92
CA GLY A 229 -18.03 -12.86 50.31
C GLY A 229 -16.91 -12.00 50.92
N SER A 230 -16.36 -11.03 50.18
CA SER A 230 -15.34 -10.10 50.67
C SER A 230 -15.98 -8.75 51.01
N THR A 231 -15.83 -8.29 52.25
CA THR A 231 -16.34 -6.99 52.71
C THR A 231 -15.19 -6.03 52.99
N GLY A 232 -15.29 -4.80 52.50
CA GLY A 232 -14.27 -3.79 52.78
C GLY A 232 -14.60 -2.42 52.21
N LYS A 233 -13.79 -1.43 52.58
CA LYS A 233 -13.88 -0.07 52.05
C LYS A 233 -13.13 0.03 50.73
N ILE A 234 -13.75 0.63 49.70
CA ILE A 234 -13.09 0.88 48.42
C ILE A 234 -12.01 1.95 48.61
N ILE A 235 -10.75 1.59 48.38
CA ILE A 235 -9.59 2.49 48.48
C ILE A 235 -9.05 2.94 47.13
N ALA A 236 -9.23 2.12 46.09
CA ALA A 236 -8.78 2.42 44.73
C ALA A 236 -9.70 1.75 43.71
N MET A 237 -9.80 2.34 42.53
CA MET A 237 -10.52 1.79 41.39
C MET A 237 -9.82 2.24 40.10
N ASP A 238 -9.50 1.28 39.24
CA ASP A 238 -8.91 1.51 37.91
C ASP A 238 -9.88 1.05 36.80
N SER A 239 -9.40 0.85 35.57
CA SER A 239 -10.24 0.40 34.45
C SER A 239 -10.44 -1.11 34.39
N SER A 240 -9.76 -1.88 35.24
CA SER A 240 -9.76 -3.34 35.23
C SER A 240 -10.19 -3.96 36.56
N SER A 241 -9.91 -3.29 37.67
CA SER A 241 -10.10 -3.79 39.03
C SER A 241 -10.52 -2.69 40.01
N LEU A 242 -11.08 -3.12 41.14
CA LEU A 242 -11.29 -2.30 42.32
C LEU A 242 -10.51 -2.91 43.50
N THR A 243 -10.05 -2.07 44.42
CA THR A 243 -9.30 -2.50 45.60
C THR A 243 -10.09 -2.20 46.87
N LEU A 244 -10.35 -3.25 47.66
CA LEU A 244 -10.99 -3.16 48.97
C LEU A 244 -9.93 -3.28 50.08
N GLN A 245 -10.16 -2.57 51.17
CA GLN A 245 -9.47 -2.76 52.43
C GLN A 245 -10.47 -3.27 53.48
N GLY A 246 -10.23 -4.49 53.98
CA GLY A 246 -11.11 -5.19 54.92
C GLY A 246 -10.39 -6.37 55.57
N ASP A 247 -10.77 -6.75 56.79
CA ASP A 247 -10.18 -7.87 57.55
C ASP A 247 -8.64 -7.85 57.63
N GLY A 248 -8.06 -6.65 57.73
CA GLY A 248 -6.60 -6.46 57.80
C GLY A 248 -5.84 -6.76 56.49
N LYS A 249 -6.54 -6.96 55.36
CA LYS A 249 -5.95 -7.29 54.07
C LYS A 249 -6.39 -6.32 52.97
N ILE A 250 -5.63 -6.31 51.88
CA ILE A 250 -5.97 -5.64 50.62
C ILE A 250 -6.51 -6.69 49.65
N ILE A 251 -7.71 -6.47 49.12
CA ILE A 251 -8.41 -7.41 48.23
C ILE A 251 -8.61 -6.74 46.87
N VAL A 252 -8.12 -7.35 45.80
CA VAL A 252 -8.27 -6.85 44.42
C VAL A 252 -9.36 -7.64 43.72
N ILE A 253 -10.40 -6.96 43.27
CA ILE A 253 -11.59 -7.58 42.67
C ILE A 253 -11.71 -7.10 41.22
N PRO A 254 -11.77 -8.02 40.23
CA PRO A 254 -12.00 -7.66 38.84
C PRO A 254 -13.35 -6.94 38.67
N LEU A 255 -13.37 -5.83 37.93
CA LEU A 255 -14.58 -5.00 37.79
C LEU A 255 -15.76 -5.74 37.16
N LYS A 256 -15.52 -6.75 36.31
CA LYS A 256 -16.60 -7.56 35.71
C LYS A 256 -17.55 -8.12 36.77
N LYS A 257 -17.03 -8.44 37.97
CA LYS A 257 -17.83 -8.95 39.09
C LYS A 257 -18.87 -7.95 39.60
N LEU A 258 -18.60 -6.64 39.58
CA LEU A 258 -19.57 -5.62 39.97
C LEU A 258 -20.84 -5.64 39.10
N THR A 259 -20.72 -6.10 37.87
CA THR A 259 -21.83 -6.17 36.91
C THR A 259 -22.45 -7.56 36.79
N SER A 260 -21.74 -8.61 37.18
CA SER A 260 -22.20 -10.00 37.07
C SER A 260 -22.67 -10.61 38.38
N GLU A 261 -22.31 -10.04 39.52
CA GLU A 261 -22.62 -10.56 40.86
C GLU A 261 -23.41 -9.55 41.70
N LYS A 262 -24.05 -10.04 42.77
CA LYS A 262 -24.77 -9.19 43.72
C LYS A 262 -23.75 -8.35 44.51
N VAL A 263 -23.97 -7.04 44.57
CA VAL A 263 -23.15 -6.10 45.33
C VAL A 263 -24.01 -5.45 46.41
N GLU A 264 -23.57 -5.52 47.66
CA GLU A 264 -24.22 -4.85 48.79
C GLU A 264 -23.41 -3.62 49.17
N ILE A 265 -24.07 -2.46 49.29
CA ILE A 265 -23.41 -1.17 49.57
C ILE A 265 -23.86 -0.68 50.95
N PHE A 266 -22.92 -0.63 51.89
CA PHE A 266 -23.12 -0.19 53.27
C PHE A 266 -22.64 1.26 53.40
N SER A 267 -23.34 2.20 52.74
CA SER A 267 -23.07 3.63 52.84
C SER A 267 -23.92 4.25 53.95
N ASN A 268 -23.31 4.95 54.91
CA ASN A 268 -24.00 5.56 56.06
C ASN A 268 -24.84 6.81 55.72
N GLU A 269 -24.87 7.29 54.46
CA GLU A 269 -25.55 8.56 54.10
C GLU A 269 -26.31 8.59 52.75
N ARG A 270 -26.54 7.45 52.07
CA ARG A 270 -27.35 7.49 50.83
C ARG A 270 -28.84 7.37 51.17
N GLN A 271 -29.48 8.50 51.42
CA GLN A 271 -30.92 8.60 51.18
C GLN A 271 -31.19 8.24 49.72
N ILE A 272 -31.83 7.10 49.51
CA ILE A 272 -32.32 6.66 48.22
C ILE A 272 -33.35 7.71 47.77
N LYS A 273 -33.06 8.41 46.68
CA LYS A 273 -34.00 9.30 46.01
C LYS A 273 -34.29 8.77 44.62
#